data_AF-A0A8H6MHK1-F1
#
_entry.id   AF-A0A8H6MHK1-F1
#
_cell.length_a   1.000
_cell.length_b   1.000
_cell.length_c   1.000
_cell.angle_alpha   90.00
_cell.angle_beta   90.00
_cell.angle_gamma   90.00
#
_symmetry.space_group_name_H-M   'P 1'
#
loop_
_entity.id
_entity.type
_entity.pdbx_description
1 polymer ?
#
loop_
_entity_poly.entity_id
_entity_poly.type
_entity_poly.pdbx_seq_one_letter_code
_entity_poly.pdbx_strand_id
1 'polypeptide(L)'
;MVQTYTASCMCILLNRWPGVMSWMKFLLLYGAKTSLDDVGFSIVTVCTKALATILTEAENDPLKLEIVSMTCTVDIVLLLMCQVNPKTKRYYDIPPTSSSICAIIELARIFLNSQEGWDAMHLRLRTVDSRTRQAAIRFFIVRIEQMVSQADGTNFIAVVKSYLCLVEAVVPILIDDGIWQAFHKEGFIVKYTSALCLLTEKAHASDFADPAFWTHISAASNVLVKAFIIKLSPNPGAYLPKMIEGGILKCLYLCLPHVNRGDIPLPSGSIWQALVFLQPFMYLCQAYVAAALRGDLVMWSGRAKRTDGDAEAICSAIDAALNWDYLVYVTRQKVKVSMCSNLKHPVERGGHEVDEYYHSLKTCTGCHAVTYCSQECQKEDWESLHSKECSVLAMEYRVQKYNKSWSSIRTKRDQVRLLEANMNLSVGPLPEGRRKVWGEFLQWRTHSAEASTPSTCTRSAVIRRQPPKFRHAGSSEARRELWEKYLQWKVLRRPHPPSISPPSTATRRQPPKFRPGSFLIVFDYLNVGYLTVNRTYSLDRYCNENITIFEGGSPWMPRIRECITLMEENRDEILLVEGRFRFDAERTMFTTLVMRYNPEGQEEHKYSVISSFTRTG
;
A
#
# COMPACT_ATOMS: atom_id res chain seq x y z
N MET A 1 -36.94 34.13 10.99
CA MET A 1 -37.99 33.50 11.81
C MET A 1 -37.87 31.98 11.82
N VAL A 2 -37.93 31.29 10.67
CA VAL A 2 -37.79 29.81 10.60
C VAL A 2 -36.49 29.31 11.24
N GLN A 3 -35.34 29.88 10.90
CA GLN A 3 -34.05 29.48 11.51
C GLN A 3 -34.02 29.64 13.04
N THR A 4 -34.54 30.76 13.57
CA THR A 4 -34.62 31.02 15.01
C THR A 4 -35.54 30.02 15.72
N TYR A 5 -36.67 29.67 15.09
CA TYR A 5 -37.60 28.68 15.61
C TYR A 5 -36.97 27.27 15.59
N THR A 6 -36.32 26.89 14.49
CA THR A 6 -35.59 25.62 14.38
C THR A 6 -34.50 25.51 15.45
N ALA A 7 -33.69 26.55 15.63
CA ALA A 7 -32.65 26.58 16.67
C ALA A 7 -33.26 26.42 18.08
N SER A 8 -34.37 27.09 18.38
CA SER A 8 -35.07 26.95 19.66
C SER A 8 -35.59 25.53 19.89
N CYS A 9 -36.16 24.90 18.86
CA CYS A 9 -36.60 23.51 18.92
C CYS A 9 -35.43 22.55 19.12
N MET A 10 -34.30 22.78 18.43
CA MET A 10 -33.09 21.97 18.58
C MET A 10 -32.50 22.08 19.98
N CYS A 11 -32.49 23.26 20.61
CA CYS A 11 -32.08 23.41 22.01
C CYS A 11 -32.97 22.60 22.98
N ILE A 12 -34.29 22.61 22.77
CA ILE A 12 -35.22 21.81 23.58
C ILE A 12 -34.94 20.31 23.37
N LEU A 13 -34.78 19.90 22.10
CA LEU A 13 -34.50 18.52 21.74
C LEU A 13 -33.19 18.03 22.37
N LEU A 14 -32.11 18.80 22.25
CA LEU A 14 -30.80 18.52 22.83
C LEU A 14 -30.91 18.30 24.35
N ASN A 15 -31.58 19.20 25.07
CA ASN A 15 -31.79 19.08 26.52
C ASN A 15 -32.59 17.83 26.93
N ARG A 16 -33.43 17.30 26.03
CA ARG A 16 -34.25 16.10 26.27
C ARG A 16 -33.69 14.85 25.60
N TRP A 17 -32.57 14.96 24.88
CA TRP A 17 -32.07 13.92 23.99
C TRP A 17 -31.79 12.58 24.69
N PRO A 18 -31.17 12.52 25.89
CA PRO A 18 -31.00 11.25 26.61
C PRO A 18 -32.33 10.53 26.90
N GLY A 19 -33.39 11.29 27.20
CA GLY A 19 -34.72 10.76 27.41
C GLY A 19 -35.33 10.19 26.12
N VAL A 20 -35.21 10.93 25.01
CA VAL A 20 -35.66 10.47 23.68
C VAL A 20 -34.95 9.18 23.28
N MET A 21 -33.62 9.12 23.44
CA MET A 21 -32.82 7.92 23.15
C MET A 21 -33.20 6.74 24.05
N SER A 22 -33.52 6.98 25.33
CA SER A 22 -33.96 5.91 26.24
C SER A 22 -35.27 5.27 25.77
N TRP A 23 -36.24 6.08 25.33
CA TRP A 23 -37.49 5.58 24.75
C TRP A 23 -37.28 4.84 23.42
N MET A 24 -36.45 5.38 22.52
CA MET A 24 -36.09 4.67 21.27
C MET A 24 -35.42 3.33 21.56
N LYS A 25 -34.49 3.28 22.54
CA LYS A 25 -33.84 2.04 22.98
C LYS A 25 -34.86 1.03 23.47
N PHE A 26 -35.81 1.46 24.29
CA PHE A 26 -36.88 0.61 24.79
C PHE A 26 -37.71 0.03 23.64
N LEU A 27 -38.15 0.87 22.69
CA LEU A 27 -38.91 0.41 21.52
C LEU A 27 -38.12 -0.61 20.69
N LEU A 28 -36.83 -0.37 20.45
CA LEU A 28 -35.98 -1.29 19.68
C LEU A 28 -35.70 -2.60 20.41
N LEU A 29 -35.51 -2.58 21.73
CA LEU A 29 -35.19 -3.79 22.49
C LEU A 29 -36.40 -4.67 22.77
N TYR A 30 -37.58 -4.08 22.97
CA TYR A 30 -38.79 -4.79 23.38
C TYR A 30 -39.84 -4.85 22.29
N GLY A 31 -40.13 -3.72 21.64
CA GLY A 31 -41.12 -3.66 20.56
C GLY A 31 -40.70 -4.46 19.32
N ALA A 32 -39.43 -4.36 18.92
CA ALA A 32 -38.93 -5.07 17.73
C ALA A 32 -38.78 -6.59 17.90
N LYS A 33 -38.93 -7.10 19.14
CA LYS A 33 -38.90 -8.54 19.45
C LYS A 33 -40.29 -9.17 19.54
N THR A 34 -41.35 -8.37 19.45
CA THR A 34 -42.72 -8.92 19.40
C THR A 34 -42.87 -9.81 18.16
N SER A 35 -43.65 -10.87 18.26
CA SER A 35 -43.78 -11.91 17.22
C SER A 35 -44.49 -11.45 15.94
N LEU A 36 -44.91 -10.18 15.88
CA LEU A 36 -45.53 -9.58 14.71
C LEU A 36 -44.44 -8.90 13.88
N ASP A 37 -43.98 -9.58 12.83
CA ASP A 37 -42.90 -9.13 11.93
C ASP A 37 -43.09 -7.66 11.49
N ASP A 38 -44.33 -7.28 11.18
CA ASP A 38 -44.68 -5.95 10.69
C ASP A 38 -44.43 -4.85 11.74
N VAL A 39 -44.78 -5.12 13.00
CA VAL A 39 -44.61 -4.13 14.09
C VAL A 39 -43.13 -3.86 14.34
N GLY A 40 -42.31 -4.92 14.38
CA GLY A 40 -40.87 -4.76 14.57
C GLY A 40 -40.21 -4.00 13.43
N PHE A 41 -40.56 -4.33 12.19
CA PHE A 41 -40.09 -3.60 11.01
C PHE A 41 -40.49 -2.12 11.04
N SER A 42 -41.74 -1.80 11.38
CA SER A 42 -42.22 -0.43 11.51
C SER A 42 -41.47 0.36 12.59
N ILE A 43 -41.22 -0.24 13.76
CA ILE A 43 -40.48 0.42 14.85
C ILE A 43 -39.06 0.77 14.42
N VAL A 44 -38.33 -0.19 13.82
CA VAL A 44 -36.97 0.06 13.33
C VAL A 44 -37.01 1.16 12.26
N THR A 45 -37.96 1.11 11.33
CA THR A 45 -38.12 2.11 10.26
C THR A 45 -38.36 3.51 10.81
N VAL A 46 -39.27 3.67 11.76
CA VAL A 46 -39.59 4.97 12.37
C VAL A 46 -38.40 5.51 13.14
N CYS A 47 -37.75 4.69 13.96
CA CYS A 47 -36.56 5.12 14.72
C CYS A 47 -35.42 5.54 13.79
N THR A 48 -35.12 4.75 12.75
CA THR A 48 -34.08 5.05 11.77
C THR A 48 -34.37 6.36 11.03
N LYS A 49 -35.60 6.56 10.54
CA LYS A 49 -35.98 7.79 9.83
C LYS A 49 -35.92 9.01 10.73
N ALA A 50 -36.45 8.92 11.95
CA ALA A 50 -36.43 10.03 12.90
C ALA A 50 -34.99 10.47 13.22
N LEU A 51 -34.10 9.51 13.48
CA LEU A 51 -32.68 9.80 13.70
C LEU A 51 -32.01 10.38 12.46
N ALA A 52 -32.21 9.78 11.29
CA ALA A 52 -31.62 10.28 10.05
C ALA A 52 -32.02 11.75 9.82
N THR A 53 -33.30 12.09 9.96
CA THR A 53 -33.79 13.47 9.84
C THR A 53 -33.12 14.45 10.80
N ILE A 54 -32.87 14.03 12.05
CA ILE A 54 -32.25 14.89 13.07
C ILE A 54 -30.76 15.10 12.78
N LEU A 55 -30.07 14.05 12.32
CA LEU A 55 -28.62 14.04 12.13
C LEU A 55 -28.20 14.52 10.73
N THR A 56 -29.09 14.58 9.75
CA THR A 56 -28.79 15.13 8.42
C THR A 56 -28.29 16.57 8.53
N GLU A 57 -27.22 16.87 7.80
CA GLU A 57 -26.54 18.18 7.79
C GLU A 57 -26.04 18.62 9.17
N ALA A 58 -25.68 17.67 10.05
CA ALA A 58 -25.17 17.98 11.37
C ALA A 58 -23.90 18.85 11.31
N GLU A 59 -23.05 18.68 10.31
CA GLU A 59 -21.84 19.47 10.10
C GLU A 59 -22.08 20.98 9.97
N ASN A 60 -23.31 21.39 9.67
CA ASN A 60 -23.70 22.80 9.49
C ASN A 60 -24.42 23.39 10.73
N ASP A 61 -24.63 22.60 11.79
CA ASP A 61 -25.38 23.01 12.99
C ASP A 61 -24.69 22.51 14.27
N PRO A 62 -24.12 23.41 15.10
CA PRO A 62 -23.45 23.05 16.35
C PRO A 62 -24.33 22.24 17.33
N LEU A 63 -25.64 22.48 17.36
CA LEU A 63 -26.55 21.75 18.24
C LEU A 63 -26.73 20.30 17.78
N LYS A 64 -26.73 20.08 16.46
CA LYS A 64 -26.74 18.72 15.89
C LYS A 64 -25.41 18.01 16.13
N LEU A 65 -24.28 18.70 16.01
CA LEU A 65 -22.96 18.13 16.33
C LEU A 65 -22.90 17.68 17.79
N GLU A 66 -23.45 18.48 18.71
CA GLU A 66 -23.54 18.09 20.11
C GLU A 66 -24.36 16.80 20.25
N ILE A 67 -25.56 16.72 19.64
CA ILE A 67 -26.37 15.50 19.59
C ILE A 67 -25.59 14.30 19.03
N VAL A 68 -24.90 14.46 17.90
CA VAL A 68 -24.07 13.42 17.26
C VAL A 68 -23.01 12.89 18.23
N SER A 69 -22.35 13.78 18.97
CA SER A 69 -21.26 13.43 19.90
C SER A 69 -21.72 12.66 21.16
N MET A 70 -23.01 12.67 21.48
CA MET A 70 -23.53 12.04 22.69
C MET A 70 -23.46 10.51 22.62
N THR A 71 -22.98 9.87 23.69
CA THR A 71 -22.85 8.41 23.77
C THR A 71 -24.19 7.67 23.55
N CYS A 72 -25.30 8.26 23.98
CA CYS A 72 -26.63 7.67 23.76
C CYS A 72 -27.02 7.62 22.27
N THR A 73 -26.56 8.58 21.46
CA THR A 73 -26.76 8.58 20.01
C THR A 73 -25.99 7.44 19.37
N VAL A 74 -24.70 7.31 19.70
CA VAL A 74 -23.85 6.21 19.21
C VAL A 74 -24.45 4.85 19.56
N ASP A 75 -24.94 4.68 20.80
CA ASP A 75 -25.57 3.44 21.26
C ASP A 75 -26.81 3.07 20.45
N ILE A 76 -27.66 4.04 20.11
CA ILE A 76 -28.84 3.78 19.30
C ILE A 76 -28.45 3.48 17.85
N VAL A 77 -27.48 4.19 17.27
CA VAL A 77 -26.99 3.90 15.92
C VAL A 77 -26.43 2.48 15.86
N LEU A 78 -25.57 2.07 16.81
CA LEU A 78 -25.06 0.71 16.92
C LEU A 78 -26.17 -0.32 17.14
N LEU A 79 -27.17 0.00 17.96
CA LEU A 79 -28.30 -0.89 18.21
C LEU A 79 -29.15 -1.11 16.96
N LEU A 80 -29.45 -0.04 16.20
CA LEU A 80 -30.19 -0.08 14.94
C LEU A 80 -29.45 -0.88 13.89
N MET A 81 -28.14 -0.65 13.77
CA MET A 81 -27.26 -1.46 12.94
C MET A 81 -27.39 -2.94 13.32
N CYS A 82 -27.23 -3.29 14.60
CA CYS A 82 -27.29 -4.68 15.02
C CYS A 82 -28.69 -5.33 15.01
N GLN A 83 -29.75 -4.68 14.52
CA GLN A 83 -31.09 -5.27 14.50
C GLN A 83 -31.20 -6.39 13.45
N VAL A 84 -31.59 -7.57 13.93
CA VAL A 84 -31.82 -8.77 13.11
C VAL A 84 -33.31 -9.11 13.15
N ASN A 85 -33.90 -9.36 11.99
CA ASN A 85 -35.26 -9.85 11.89
C ASN A 85 -35.35 -11.27 12.49
N PRO A 86 -36.22 -11.49 13.49
CA PRO A 86 -36.25 -12.75 14.24
C PRO A 86 -36.66 -13.95 13.40
N LYS A 87 -37.42 -13.76 12.31
CA LYS A 87 -37.89 -14.82 11.41
C LYS A 87 -36.86 -15.17 10.35
N THR A 88 -36.33 -14.17 9.65
CA THR A 88 -35.38 -14.40 8.55
C THR A 88 -33.96 -14.65 9.04
N LYS A 89 -33.66 -14.29 10.30
CA LYS A 89 -32.31 -14.26 10.88
C LYS A 89 -31.34 -13.37 10.08
N ARG A 90 -31.86 -12.41 9.31
CA ARG A 90 -31.10 -11.43 8.54
C ARG A 90 -31.19 -10.05 9.17
N TYR A 91 -30.19 -9.20 8.93
CA TYR A 91 -30.29 -7.81 9.33
C TYR A 91 -31.49 -7.14 8.66
N TYR A 92 -32.16 -6.24 9.38
CA TYR A 92 -33.25 -5.48 8.78
C TYR A 92 -32.74 -4.67 7.60
N ASP A 93 -33.38 -4.85 6.44
CA ASP A 93 -33.15 -4.05 5.25
C ASP A 93 -34.36 -3.14 5.03
N ILE A 94 -34.22 -1.86 5.38
CA ILE A 94 -35.30 -0.89 5.23
C ILE A 94 -35.15 -0.28 3.84
N PRO A 95 -36.08 -0.55 2.92
CA PRO A 95 -36.00 -0.05 1.57
C PRO A 95 -36.01 1.49 1.58
N PRO A 96 -35.30 2.11 0.64
CA PRO A 96 -35.24 3.56 0.52
C PRO A 96 -36.63 4.14 0.26
N THR A 97 -36.93 5.29 0.85
CA THR A 97 -38.11 6.11 0.46
C THR A 97 -37.87 6.87 -0.85
N SER A 98 -36.61 7.09 -1.21
CA SER A 98 -36.19 7.88 -2.38
C SER A 98 -34.71 7.67 -2.74
N SER A 99 -33.86 7.34 -1.77
CA SER A 99 -32.39 7.44 -1.86
C SER A 99 -31.67 6.23 -2.47
N SER A 100 -32.35 5.22 -2.99
CA SER A 100 -31.76 3.92 -3.39
C SER A 100 -30.90 3.21 -2.32
N ILE A 101 -30.70 3.75 -1.11
CA ILE A 101 -29.83 3.16 -0.06
C ILE A 101 -30.69 2.65 1.10
N CYS A 102 -30.29 1.53 1.71
CA CYS A 102 -30.93 1.07 2.93
C CYS A 102 -30.91 2.15 4.03
N ALA A 103 -32.06 2.46 4.64
CA ALA A 103 -32.16 3.59 5.58
C ALA A 103 -31.23 3.47 6.80
N ILE A 104 -30.93 2.25 7.28
CA ILE A 104 -30.01 2.04 8.41
C ILE A 104 -28.56 2.35 8.01
N ILE A 105 -28.18 1.98 6.78
CA ILE A 105 -26.84 2.25 6.24
C ILE A 105 -26.69 3.73 5.98
N GLU A 106 -27.73 4.37 5.45
CA GLU A 106 -27.74 5.81 5.23
C GLU A 106 -27.63 6.58 6.56
N LEU A 107 -28.34 6.14 7.60
CA LEU A 107 -28.18 6.68 8.95
C LEU A 107 -26.73 6.54 9.45
N ALA A 108 -26.13 5.36 9.30
CA ALA A 108 -24.74 5.14 9.70
C ALA A 108 -23.77 6.04 8.91
N ARG A 109 -24.01 6.22 7.61
CA ARG A 109 -23.23 7.13 6.76
C ARG A 109 -23.37 8.58 7.23
N ILE A 110 -24.60 9.07 7.43
CA ILE A 110 -24.87 10.43 7.94
C ILE A 110 -24.14 10.64 9.27
N PHE A 111 -24.25 9.68 10.19
CA PHE A 111 -23.58 9.74 11.49
C PHE A 111 -22.05 9.79 11.36
N LEU A 112 -21.47 8.99 10.48
CA LEU A 112 -20.02 8.89 10.32
C LEU A 112 -19.42 9.91 9.33
N ASN A 113 -20.25 10.76 8.72
CA ASN A 113 -19.81 11.80 7.80
C ASN A 113 -19.24 13.04 8.51
N SER A 114 -19.54 13.22 9.81
CA SER A 114 -18.94 14.27 10.64
C SER A 114 -17.77 13.73 11.48
N GLN A 115 -16.84 14.63 11.80
CA GLN A 115 -15.69 14.31 12.66
C GLN A 115 -16.15 13.87 14.06
N GLU A 116 -17.16 14.55 14.61
CA GLU A 116 -17.74 14.28 15.93
C GLU A 116 -18.39 12.90 16.00
N GLY A 117 -19.11 12.50 14.95
CA GLY A 117 -19.75 11.19 14.90
C GLY A 117 -18.72 10.07 14.75
N TRP A 118 -17.68 10.31 13.95
CA TRP A 118 -16.53 9.40 13.88
C TRP A 118 -15.83 9.25 15.24
N ASP A 119 -15.47 10.35 15.91
CA ASP A 119 -14.80 10.35 17.21
C ASP A 119 -15.64 9.63 18.27
N ALA A 120 -16.96 9.89 18.29
CA ALA A 120 -17.88 9.27 19.21
C ALA A 120 -18.05 7.76 18.95
N MET A 121 -18.19 7.33 17.69
CA MET A 121 -18.23 5.91 17.31
C MET A 121 -16.94 5.20 17.72
N HIS A 122 -15.80 5.80 17.40
CA HIS A 122 -14.48 5.27 17.69
C HIS A 122 -14.27 5.10 19.20
N LEU A 123 -14.52 6.15 19.99
CA LEU A 123 -14.45 6.09 21.45
C LEU A 123 -15.39 5.02 22.02
N ARG A 124 -16.60 4.91 21.47
CA ARG A 124 -17.57 3.92 21.94
C ARG A 124 -17.10 2.50 21.67
N LEU A 125 -16.66 2.18 20.46
CA LEU A 125 -16.14 0.85 20.12
C LEU A 125 -14.93 0.44 20.97
N ARG A 126 -14.10 1.40 21.41
CA ARG A 126 -12.99 1.14 22.34
C ARG A 126 -13.44 0.84 23.76
N THR A 127 -14.51 1.50 24.22
CA THR A 127 -14.95 1.47 25.63
C THR A 127 -16.03 0.43 25.92
N VAL A 128 -16.80 0.00 24.93
CA VAL A 128 -17.78 -1.10 25.12
C VAL A 128 -17.07 -2.43 25.39
N ASP A 129 -17.81 -3.36 26.01
CA ASP A 129 -17.33 -4.71 26.25
C ASP A 129 -17.04 -5.45 24.94
N SER A 130 -16.16 -6.46 25.02
CA SER A 130 -15.69 -7.20 23.84
C SER A 130 -16.83 -7.88 23.06
N ARG A 131 -17.91 -8.30 23.73
CA ARG A 131 -19.05 -8.95 23.08
C ARG A 131 -19.85 -7.94 22.27
N THR A 132 -20.14 -6.76 22.84
CA THR A 132 -20.82 -5.67 22.14
C THR A 132 -19.99 -5.16 20.96
N ARG A 133 -18.68 -4.95 21.16
CA ARG A 133 -17.75 -4.59 20.06
C ARG A 133 -17.78 -5.64 18.94
N GLN A 134 -17.69 -6.93 19.28
CA GLN A 134 -17.70 -8.00 18.29
C GLN A 134 -19.03 -8.08 17.54
N ALA A 135 -20.17 -7.85 18.21
CA ALA A 135 -21.48 -7.80 17.57
C ALA A 135 -21.56 -6.65 16.54
N ALA A 136 -21.07 -5.46 16.90
CA ALA A 136 -20.99 -4.32 16.00
C ALA A 136 -20.05 -4.59 14.79
N ILE A 137 -18.89 -5.19 15.03
CA ILE A 137 -17.96 -5.56 13.94
C ILE A 137 -18.58 -6.60 13.00
N ARG A 138 -19.22 -7.64 13.56
CA ARG A 138 -19.92 -8.66 12.78
C ARG A 138 -21.04 -8.07 11.96
N PHE A 139 -21.75 -7.07 12.48
CA PHE A 139 -22.74 -6.33 11.70
C PHE A 139 -22.15 -5.76 10.41
N PHE A 140 -21.06 -4.97 10.51
CA PHE A 140 -20.45 -4.33 9.34
C PHE A 140 -20.05 -5.35 8.27
N ILE A 141 -19.59 -6.52 8.70
CA ILE A 141 -19.09 -7.58 7.82
C ILE A 141 -20.23 -8.40 7.21
N VAL A 142 -21.08 -9.01 8.05
CA VAL A 142 -22.10 -9.97 7.60
C VAL A 142 -23.21 -9.28 6.83
N ARG A 143 -23.51 -8.01 7.12
CA ARG A 143 -24.56 -7.27 6.40
C ARG A 143 -24.24 -7.09 4.91
N ILE A 144 -22.97 -6.81 4.58
CA ILE A 144 -22.52 -6.69 3.19
C ILE A 144 -22.76 -8.00 2.43
N GLU A 145 -22.39 -9.13 3.02
CA GLU A 145 -22.59 -10.46 2.43
C GLU A 145 -24.09 -10.75 2.21
N GLN A 146 -24.92 -10.44 3.21
CA GLN A 146 -26.37 -10.65 3.13
C GLN A 146 -27.02 -9.81 2.02
N MET A 147 -26.67 -8.54 1.90
CA MET A 147 -27.20 -7.66 0.86
C MET A 147 -26.79 -8.12 -0.54
N VAL A 148 -25.50 -8.40 -0.76
CA VAL A 148 -25.00 -8.86 -2.06
C VAL A 148 -25.61 -10.21 -2.45
N SER A 149 -25.77 -11.13 -1.49
CA SER A 149 -26.37 -12.44 -1.77
C SER A 149 -27.80 -12.34 -2.32
N GLN A 150 -28.53 -11.29 -1.96
CA GLN A 150 -29.90 -11.01 -2.39
C GLN A 150 -29.99 -10.05 -3.58
N ALA A 151 -28.86 -9.53 -4.05
CA ALA A 151 -28.85 -8.59 -5.17
C ALA A 151 -29.28 -9.27 -6.48
N ASP A 152 -30.10 -8.57 -7.25
CA ASP A 152 -30.60 -8.93 -8.58
C ASP A 152 -30.75 -7.68 -9.47
N GLY A 153 -31.17 -7.88 -10.72
CA GLY A 153 -31.30 -6.83 -11.73
C GLY A 153 -32.16 -5.63 -11.32
N THR A 154 -33.08 -5.79 -10.36
CA THR A 154 -33.98 -4.72 -9.91
C THR A 154 -33.36 -3.85 -8.82
N ASN A 155 -32.36 -4.35 -8.09
CA ASN A 155 -31.82 -3.68 -6.91
C ASN A 155 -30.29 -3.51 -6.92
N PHE A 156 -29.58 -3.87 -8.00
CA PHE A 156 -28.12 -3.74 -8.08
C PHE A 156 -27.59 -2.35 -7.69
N ILE A 157 -28.21 -1.27 -8.20
CA ILE A 157 -27.81 0.11 -7.88
C ILE A 157 -27.95 0.38 -6.38
N ALA A 158 -29.04 -0.09 -5.78
CA ALA A 158 -29.31 0.11 -4.37
C ALA A 158 -28.30 -0.61 -3.48
N VAL A 159 -28.00 -1.86 -3.84
CA VAL A 159 -27.02 -2.69 -3.13
C VAL A 159 -25.62 -2.12 -3.25
N VAL A 160 -25.18 -1.71 -4.45
CA VAL A 160 -23.81 -1.17 -4.62
C VAL A 160 -23.61 0.16 -3.91
N LYS A 161 -24.62 1.04 -3.89
CA LYS A 161 -24.56 2.28 -3.11
C LYS A 161 -24.46 1.98 -1.61
N SER A 162 -25.32 1.09 -1.12
CA SER A 162 -25.28 0.64 0.27
C SER A 162 -23.93 -0.01 0.64
N TYR A 163 -23.34 -0.77 -0.28
CA TYR A 163 -22.00 -1.33 -0.15
C TYR A 163 -20.95 -0.22 -0.01
N LEU A 164 -20.92 0.74 -0.94
CA LEU A 164 -19.98 1.86 -0.93
C LEU A 164 -20.07 2.64 0.39
N CYS A 165 -21.28 2.98 0.82
CA CYS A 165 -21.51 3.70 2.07
C CYS A 165 -20.97 2.95 3.30
N LEU A 166 -21.14 1.61 3.34
CA LEU A 166 -20.58 0.79 4.43
C LEU A 166 -19.05 0.75 4.40
N VAL A 167 -18.43 0.71 3.21
CA VAL A 167 -16.97 0.77 3.09
C VAL A 167 -16.46 2.13 3.57
N GLU A 168 -17.05 3.22 3.10
CA GLU A 168 -16.68 4.58 3.49
C GLU A 168 -16.87 4.83 5.00
N ALA A 169 -17.92 4.27 5.59
CA ALA A 169 -18.15 4.30 7.03
C ALA A 169 -17.09 3.53 7.84
N VAL A 170 -16.66 2.38 7.35
CA VAL A 170 -15.73 1.50 8.09
C VAL A 170 -14.29 1.97 8.00
N VAL A 171 -13.84 2.49 6.85
CA VAL A 171 -12.43 2.85 6.64
C VAL A 171 -11.87 3.81 7.70
N PRO A 172 -12.56 4.90 8.10
CA PRO A 172 -12.10 5.78 9.16
C PRO A 172 -12.01 5.08 10.52
N ILE A 173 -12.94 4.17 10.84
CA ILE A 173 -12.98 3.46 12.13
C ILE A 173 -11.76 2.54 12.29
N LEU A 174 -11.21 2.06 11.18
CA LEU A 174 -10.08 1.15 11.12
C LEU A 174 -8.72 1.79 11.42
N ILE A 175 -8.66 3.10 11.65
CA ILE A 175 -7.40 3.80 12.01
C ILE A 175 -6.88 3.31 13.38
N ASP A 176 -7.76 2.88 14.28
CA ASP A 176 -7.37 2.33 15.58
C ASP A 176 -6.98 0.86 15.49
N ASP A 177 -5.80 0.56 16.02
CA ASP A 177 -5.22 -0.79 15.97
C ASP A 177 -6.07 -1.83 16.68
N GLY A 178 -6.70 -1.48 17.82
CA GLY A 178 -7.52 -2.42 18.57
C GLY A 178 -8.77 -2.82 17.79
N ILE A 179 -9.43 -1.84 17.17
CA ILE A 179 -10.60 -2.09 16.32
C ILE A 179 -10.18 -2.80 15.02
N TRP A 180 -9.10 -2.35 14.37
CA TRP A 180 -8.53 -3.01 13.19
C TRP A 180 -8.27 -4.49 13.43
N GLN A 181 -7.59 -4.86 14.52
CA GLN A 181 -7.28 -6.25 14.82
C GLN A 181 -8.56 -7.08 15.02
N ALA A 182 -9.60 -6.50 15.61
CA ALA A 182 -10.88 -7.17 15.78
C ALA A 182 -11.60 -7.41 14.43
N PHE A 183 -11.59 -6.45 13.51
CA PHE A 183 -12.06 -6.65 12.13
C PHE A 183 -11.23 -7.69 11.39
N HIS A 184 -9.89 -7.59 11.49
CA HIS A 184 -8.95 -8.49 10.84
C HIS A 184 -9.15 -9.94 11.27
N LYS A 185 -9.41 -10.19 12.56
CA LYS A 185 -9.74 -11.52 13.09
C LYS A 185 -11.01 -12.13 12.46
N GLU A 186 -11.97 -11.30 12.07
CA GLU A 186 -13.21 -11.73 11.41
C GLU A 186 -13.07 -11.89 9.88
N GLY A 187 -11.84 -11.73 9.35
CA GLY A 187 -11.53 -11.96 7.94
C GLY A 187 -12.12 -10.93 6.98
N PHE A 188 -12.41 -9.73 7.47
CA PHE A 188 -13.24 -8.75 6.75
C PHE A 188 -12.72 -8.35 5.36
N ILE A 189 -11.40 -8.28 5.15
CA ILE A 189 -10.81 -7.90 3.84
C ILE A 189 -11.26 -8.87 2.75
N VAL A 190 -11.15 -10.17 3.01
CA VAL A 190 -11.56 -11.23 2.08
C VAL A 190 -13.07 -11.16 1.85
N LYS A 191 -13.86 -10.99 2.93
CA LYS A 191 -15.33 -10.94 2.83
C LYS A 191 -15.85 -9.74 2.06
N TYR A 192 -15.28 -8.55 2.28
CA TYR A 192 -15.64 -7.33 1.57
C TYR A 192 -15.33 -7.49 0.07
N THR A 193 -14.07 -7.85 -0.25
CA THR A 193 -13.67 -8.04 -1.64
C THR A 193 -14.46 -9.16 -2.34
N SER A 194 -14.77 -10.26 -1.63
CA SER A 194 -15.64 -11.36 -2.12
C SER A 194 -17.05 -10.89 -2.42
N ALA A 195 -17.66 -10.10 -1.53
CA ALA A 195 -18.98 -9.54 -1.76
C ALA A 195 -18.99 -8.56 -2.94
N LEU A 196 -17.98 -7.71 -3.08
CA LEU A 196 -17.87 -6.81 -4.23
C LEU A 196 -17.69 -7.57 -5.56
N CYS A 197 -16.86 -8.63 -5.54
CA CYS A 197 -16.65 -9.51 -6.68
C CYS A 197 -17.95 -10.22 -7.08
N LEU A 198 -18.66 -10.81 -6.11
CA LEU A 198 -19.94 -11.49 -6.35
C LEU A 198 -21.01 -10.53 -6.91
N LEU A 199 -21.09 -9.30 -6.40
CA LEU A 199 -22.03 -8.29 -6.91
C LEU A 199 -21.72 -7.94 -8.37
N THR A 200 -20.43 -7.76 -8.67
CA THR A 200 -19.93 -7.49 -10.03
C THR A 200 -20.23 -8.65 -10.98
N GLU A 201 -19.99 -9.89 -10.55
CA GLU A 201 -20.28 -11.10 -11.34
C GLU A 201 -21.77 -11.24 -11.65
N LYS A 202 -22.65 -11.02 -10.67
CA LYS A 202 -24.11 -11.06 -10.87
C LYS A 202 -24.56 -10.02 -11.89
N ALA A 203 -24.06 -8.79 -11.78
CA ALA A 203 -24.40 -7.72 -12.71
C ALA A 203 -23.89 -8.04 -14.12
N HIS A 204 -22.65 -8.52 -14.24
CA HIS A 204 -22.06 -8.93 -15.52
C HIS A 204 -22.84 -10.09 -16.17
N ALA A 205 -23.16 -11.14 -15.40
CA ALA A 205 -23.93 -12.30 -15.88
C ALA A 205 -25.37 -11.95 -16.29
N SER A 206 -25.90 -10.82 -15.83
CA SER A 206 -27.23 -10.32 -16.18
C SER A 206 -27.18 -9.26 -17.30
N ASP A 207 -26.03 -9.07 -17.94
CA ASP A 207 -25.77 -7.99 -18.93
C ASP A 207 -26.18 -6.59 -18.43
N PHE A 208 -26.02 -6.33 -17.13
CA PHE A 208 -26.47 -5.10 -16.51
C PHE A 208 -25.61 -3.90 -16.94
N ALA A 209 -26.17 -3.01 -17.75
CA ALA A 209 -25.42 -1.95 -18.43
C ALA A 209 -25.53 -0.56 -17.78
N ASP A 210 -26.13 -0.42 -16.59
CA ASP A 210 -26.33 0.89 -15.94
C ASP A 210 -24.99 1.55 -15.55
N PRO A 211 -24.64 2.72 -16.10
CA PRO A 211 -23.36 3.38 -15.82
C PRO A 211 -23.20 3.81 -14.35
N ALA A 212 -24.30 4.15 -13.67
CA ALA A 212 -24.25 4.52 -12.27
C ALA A 212 -23.78 3.32 -11.44
N PHE A 213 -24.31 2.12 -11.67
CA PHE A 213 -23.86 0.93 -10.95
C PHE A 213 -22.35 0.71 -11.07
N TRP A 214 -21.82 0.72 -12.29
CA TRP A 214 -20.39 0.51 -12.54
C TRP A 214 -19.52 1.62 -11.96
N THR A 215 -20.01 2.86 -11.93
CA THR A 215 -19.36 3.98 -11.24
C THR A 215 -19.23 3.71 -9.73
N HIS A 216 -20.27 3.18 -9.09
CA HIS A 216 -20.22 2.84 -7.66
C HIS A 216 -19.34 1.61 -7.39
N ILE A 217 -19.31 0.60 -8.28
CA ILE A 217 -18.36 -0.53 -8.18
C ILE A 217 -16.92 -0.01 -8.25
N SER A 218 -16.64 0.88 -9.20
CA SER A 218 -15.35 1.54 -9.36
C SER A 218 -14.95 2.31 -8.09
N ALA A 219 -15.84 3.17 -7.59
CA ALA A 219 -15.60 3.94 -6.38
C ALA A 219 -15.34 3.04 -5.16
N ALA A 220 -16.17 2.00 -4.97
CA ALA A 220 -16.03 1.06 -3.87
C ALA A 220 -14.69 0.30 -3.95
N SER A 221 -14.31 -0.16 -5.14
CA SER A 221 -13.02 -0.82 -5.38
C SER A 221 -11.86 0.11 -5.03
N ASN A 222 -11.92 1.37 -5.48
CA ASN A 222 -10.89 2.35 -5.19
C ASN A 222 -10.78 2.66 -3.69
N VAL A 223 -11.91 2.84 -2.99
CA VAL A 223 -11.90 3.08 -1.54
C VAL A 223 -11.27 1.89 -0.80
N LEU A 224 -11.62 0.65 -1.15
CA LEU A 224 -11.04 -0.56 -0.53
C LEU A 224 -9.54 -0.63 -0.77
N VAL A 225 -9.09 -0.50 -2.03
CA VAL A 225 -7.67 -0.57 -2.38
C VAL A 225 -6.90 0.55 -1.70
N LYS A 226 -7.38 1.80 -1.78
CA LYS A 226 -6.74 2.93 -1.11
C LYS A 226 -6.69 2.74 0.40
N ALA A 227 -7.75 2.25 1.02
CA ALA A 227 -7.77 2.00 2.45
C ALA A 227 -6.73 0.93 2.84
N PHE A 228 -6.75 -0.24 2.18
CA PHE A 228 -5.96 -1.39 2.63
C PHE A 228 -4.56 -1.50 2.04
N ILE A 229 -4.23 -0.76 0.98
CA ILE A 229 -2.88 -0.75 0.39
C ILE A 229 -2.12 0.51 0.80
N ILE A 230 -2.79 1.65 0.93
CA ILE A 230 -2.14 2.95 1.16
C ILE A 230 -2.24 3.38 2.62
N LYS A 231 -3.45 3.45 3.17
CA LYS A 231 -3.70 4.14 4.44
C LYS A 231 -3.51 3.25 5.68
N LEU A 232 -4.13 2.07 5.66
CA LEU A 232 -4.25 1.20 6.83
C LEU A 232 -3.16 0.12 6.86
N SER A 233 -2.43 -0.06 5.75
CA SER A 233 -1.43 -1.10 5.62
C SER A 233 -0.03 -0.51 5.56
N PRO A 234 0.74 -0.63 6.64
CA PRO A 234 2.16 -0.38 6.60
C PRO A 234 2.94 -1.56 5.97
N ASN A 235 2.26 -2.67 5.64
CA ASN A 235 2.80 -3.83 4.95
C ASN A 235 1.81 -4.38 3.91
N PRO A 236 1.75 -3.79 2.69
CA PRO A 236 0.82 -4.19 1.64
C PRO A 236 0.87 -5.68 1.30
N GLY A 237 2.03 -6.33 1.47
CA GLY A 237 2.19 -7.75 1.19
C GLY A 237 1.41 -8.68 2.11
N ALA A 238 0.93 -8.21 3.27
CA ALA A 238 0.08 -9.01 4.14
C ALA A 238 -1.41 -8.98 3.72
N TYR A 239 -1.84 -7.93 3.00
CA TYR A 239 -3.26 -7.67 2.73
C TYR A 239 -3.63 -7.76 1.26
N LEU A 240 -2.72 -7.40 0.36
CA LEU A 240 -2.93 -7.58 -1.07
C LEU A 240 -3.32 -9.02 -1.42
N PRO A 241 -2.63 -10.08 -0.95
CA PRO A 241 -3.03 -11.45 -1.22
C PRO A 241 -4.46 -11.74 -0.76
N LYS A 242 -4.89 -11.21 0.39
CA LYS A 242 -6.26 -11.39 0.90
C LYS A 242 -7.32 -10.68 0.06
N MET A 243 -6.99 -9.50 -0.48
CA MET A 243 -7.88 -8.81 -1.41
C MET A 243 -8.01 -9.58 -2.73
N ILE A 244 -6.89 -10.13 -3.22
CA ILE A 244 -6.87 -10.99 -4.41
C ILE A 244 -7.65 -12.28 -4.13
N GLU A 245 -7.44 -12.92 -2.98
CA GLU A 245 -8.21 -14.09 -2.52
C GLU A 245 -9.72 -13.84 -2.46
N GLY A 246 -10.15 -12.60 -2.21
CA GLY A 246 -11.56 -12.21 -2.32
C GLY A 246 -12.00 -11.78 -3.72
N GLY A 247 -11.14 -11.80 -4.73
CA GLY A 247 -11.50 -11.54 -6.12
C GLY A 247 -11.47 -10.07 -6.53
N ILE A 248 -10.66 -9.22 -5.87
CA ILE A 248 -10.53 -7.82 -6.27
C ILE A 248 -10.05 -7.68 -7.72
N LEU A 249 -9.13 -8.53 -8.20
CA LEU A 249 -8.62 -8.44 -9.58
C LEU A 249 -9.71 -8.77 -10.61
N LYS A 250 -10.48 -9.83 -10.37
CA LYS A 250 -11.65 -10.18 -11.20
C LYS A 250 -12.70 -9.08 -11.20
N CYS A 251 -13.02 -8.52 -10.03
CA CYS A 251 -13.94 -7.39 -9.91
C CYS A 251 -13.48 -6.20 -10.75
N LEU A 252 -12.20 -5.85 -10.64
CA LEU A 252 -11.64 -4.74 -11.39
C LEU A 252 -11.72 -5.03 -12.90
N TYR A 253 -11.26 -6.19 -13.33
CA TYR A 253 -11.29 -6.61 -14.73
C TYR A 253 -12.69 -6.50 -15.35
N LEU A 254 -13.72 -7.04 -14.68
CA LEU A 254 -15.09 -7.03 -15.18
C LEU A 254 -15.68 -5.62 -15.27
N CYS A 255 -15.20 -4.68 -14.47
CA CYS A 255 -15.68 -3.30 -14.46
C CYS A 255 -15.01 -2.42 -15.53
N LEU A 256 -13.81 -2.77 -16.03
CA LEU A 256 -13.08 -1.97 -17.03
C LEU A 256 -13.89 -1.59 -18.28
N PRO A 257 -14.64 -2.51 -18.94
CA PRO A 257 -15.38 -2.18 -20.16
C PRO A 257 -16.52 -1.18 -19.93
N HIS A 258 -16.95 -1.00 -18.68
CA HIS A 258 -18.10 -0.18 -18.34
C HIS A 258 -17.72 1.25 -17.90
N VAL A 259 -16.47 1.48 -17.50
CA VAL A 259 -15.99 2.79 -17.01
C VAL A 259 -15.24 3.58 -18.09
N ASN A 260 -14.78 2.93 -19.17
CA ASN A 260 -13.97 3.55 -20.22
C ASN A 260 -14.76 3.95 -21.47
N ARG A 261 -15.96 4.55 -21.33
CA ARG A 261 -16.68 5.14 -22.47
C ARG A 261 -16.31 6.61 -22.54
N GLY A 262 -15.52 6.98 -23.56
CA GLY A 262 -14.78 8.24 -23.70
C GLY A 262 -15.53 9.56 -23.58
N ASP A 263 -16.83 9.53 -23.30
CA ASP A 263 -17.68 10.72 -23.14
C ASP A 263 -17.76 11.21 -21.69
N ILE A 264 -17.31 10.41 -20.71
CA ILE A 264 -17.40 10.76 -19.28
C ILE A 264 -16.01 11.05 -18.73
N PRO A 265 -15.73 12.29 -18.27
CA PRO A 265 -14.50 12.59 -17.55
C PRO A 265 -14.34 11.61 -16.39
N LEU A 266 -13.23 10.88 -16.36
CA LEU A 266 -12.98 9.88 -15.33
C LEU A 266 -13.12 10.53 -13.94
N PRO A 267 -14.06 10.07 -13.10
CA PRO A 267 -14.21 10.63 -11.77
C PRO A 267 -12.91 10.49 -10.97
N SER A 268 -12.63 11.47 -10.10
CA SER A 268 -11.65 11.32 -9.02
C SER A 268 -12.08 10.13 -8.14
N GLY A 269 -11.42 8.99 -8.33
CA GLY A 269 -11.83 7.72 -7.71
C GLY A 269 -12.16 6.59 -8.71
N SER A 270 -11.69 6.72 -9.95
CA SER A 270 -11.82 5.69 -10.97
C SER A 270 -11.11 4.38 -10.61
N ILE A 271 -11.57 3.32 -11.25
CA ILE A 271 -11.00 1.98 -11.22
C ILE A 271 -9.50 1.97 -11.56
N TRP A 272 -9.06 2.93 -12.37
CA TRP A 272 -7.67 3.15 -12.73
C TRP A 272 -6.80 3.46 -11.52
N GLN A 273 -7.30 4.28 -10.59
CA GLN A 273 -6.57 4.58 -9.36
C GLN A 273 -6.36 3.31 -8.54
N ALA A 274 -7.39 2.45 -8.45
CA ALA A 274 -7.26 1.16 -7.77
C ALA A 274 -6.17 0.29 -8.43
N LEU A 275 -6.17 0.17 -9.75
CA LEU A 275 -5.14 -0.59 -10.47
C LEU A 275 -3.73 0.00 -10.30
N VAL A 276 -3.59 1.33 -10.36
CA VAL A 276 -2.32 2.05 -10.10
C VAL A 276 -1.81 1.81 -8.69
N PHE A 277 -2.69 1.64 -7.71
CA PHE A 277 -2.30 1.33 -6.33
C PHE A 277 -1.92 -0.14 -6.13
N LEU A 278 -2.53 -1.07 -6.88
CA LEU A 278 -2.20 -2.50 -6.80
C LEU A 278 -0.92 -2.85 -7.56
N GLN A 279 -0.75 -2.29 -8.76
CA GLN A 279 0.32 -2.65 -9.70
C GLN A 279 1.72 -2.70 -9.06
N PRO A 280 2.15 -1.72 -8.24
CA PRO A 280 3.49 -1.72 -7.67
C PRO A 280 3.79 -2.87 -6.70
N PHE A 281 2.76 -3.62 -6.28
CA PHE A 281 2.86 -4.72 -5.32
C PHE A 281 2.57 -6.08 -5.95
N MET A 282 2.27 -6.12 -7.25
CA MET A 282 1.95 -7.38 -7.93
C MET A 282 3.13 -8.36 -7.93
N TYR A 283 4.37 -7.86 -7.88
CA TYR A 283 5.60 -8.66 -7.82
C TYR A 283 5.70 -9.65 -6.63
N LEU A 284 4.82 -9.52 -5.64
CA LEU A 284 4.84 -10.35 -4.44
C LEU A 284 4.36 -11.76 -4.76
N CYS A 285 5.15 -12.76 -4.36
CA CYS A 285 4.84 -14.17 -4.59
C CYS A 285 3.44 -14.56 -4.08
N GLN A 286 3.03 -14.01 -2.93
CA GLN A 286 1.70 -14.28 -2.38
C GLN A 286 0.56 -13.68 -3.19
N ALA A 287 0.79 -12.51 -3.81
CA ALA A 287 -0.20 -11.89 -4.69
C ALA A 287 -0.41 -12.76 -5.94
N TYR A 288 0.69 -13.21 -6.53
CA TYR A 288 0.67 -14.16 -7.64
C TYR A 288 -0.03 -15.48 -7.29
N VAL A 289 0.34 -16.13 -6.18
CA VAL A 289 -0.28 -17.40 -5.75
C VAL A 289 -1.77 -17.23 -5.50
N ALA A 290 -2.19 -16.12 -4.86
CA ALA A 290 -3.60 -15.82 -4.66
C ALA A 290 -4.35 -15.67 -5.99
N ALA A 291 -3.76 -14.96 -6.96
CA ALA A 291 -4.35 -14.77 -8.29
C ALA A 291 -4.44 -16.10 -9.06
N ALA A 292 -3.40 -16.94 -8.97
CA ALA A 292 -3.34 -18.25 -9.59
C ALA A 292 -4.42 -19.19 -9.04
N LEU A 293 -4.55 -19.29 -7.70
CA LEU A 293 -5.53 -20.16 -7.04
C LEU A 293 -6.97 -19.80 -7.37
N ARG A 294 -7.24 -18.52 -7.66
CA ARG A 294 -8.58 -18.05 -8.09
C ARG A 294 -8.84 -18.19 -9.58
N GLY A 295 -7.83 -18.49 -10.38
CA GLY A 295 -7.93 -18.50 -11.84
C GLY A 295 -7.94 -17.10 -12.46
N ASP A 296 -7.52 -16.06 -11.72
CA ASP A 296 -7.49 -14.69 -12.23
C ASP A 296 -6.45 -14.54 -13.36
N LEU A 297 -5.37 -15.33 -13.35
CA LEU A 297 -4.31 -15.26 -14.38
C LEU A 297 -4.85 -15.43 -15.80
N VAL A 298 -5.76 -16.38 -16.01
CA VAL A 298 -6.34 -16.69 -17.33
C VAL A 298 -7.18 -15.52 -17.83
N MET A 299 -7.85 -14.81 -16.92
CA MET A 299 -8.69 -13.66 -17.26
C MET A 299 -7.88 -12.48 -17.79
N TRP A 300 -6.72 -12.24 -17.17
CA TRP A 300 -5.83 -11.14 -17.55
C TRP A 300 -5.03 -11.46 -18.83
N SER A 301 -4.72 -12.74 -19.08
CA SER A 301 -4.04 -13.14 -20.32
C SER A 301 -4.94 -12.93 -21.55
N GLY A 302 -4.55 -12.01 -22.45
CA GLY A 302 -5.07 -11.95 -23.83
C GLY A 302 -6.21 -10.98 -24.13
N ARG A 303 -6.75 -10.23 -23.16
CA ARG A 303 -7.88 -9.28 -23.40
C ARG A 303 -7.59 -7.80 -23.13
N ALA A 304 -6.39 -7.43 -22.67
CA ALA A 304 -6.02 -6.02 -22.48
C ALA A 304 -6.17 -5.15 -23.75
N LYS A 305 -6.18 -5.77 -24.94
CA LYS A 305 -6.26 -5.11 -26.27
C LYS A 305 -7.57 -4.38 -26.58
N ARG A 306 -8.54 -4.29 -25.66
CA ARG A 306 -9.87 -3.67 -25.91
C ARG A 306 -10.09 -2.35 -25.16
N THR A 307 -9.11 -1.88 -24.42
CA THR A 307 -9.18 -0.59 -23.73
C THR A 307 -8.33 0.42 -24.46
N ASP A 308 -8.83 1.64 -24.69
CA ASP A 308 -8.06 2.71 -25.31
C ASP A 308 -7.31 3.56 -24.26
N GLY A 309 -6.14 4.10 -24.63
CA GLY A 309 -5.41 5.11 -23.87
C GLY A 309 -4.70 4.60 -22.60
N ASP A 310 -4.70 5.41 -21.53
CA ASP A 310 -4.01 5.10 -20.26
C ASP A 310 -4.48 3.80 -19.61
N ALA A 311 -5.74 3.43 -19.86
CA ALA A 311 -6.34 2.17 -19.46
C ALA A 311 -5.56 0.95 -19.97
N GLU A 312 -5.16 0.99 -21.24
CA GLU A 312 -4.40 -0.07 -21.90
C GLU A 312 -3.03 -0.23 -21.26
N ALA A 313 -2.36 0.89 -20.97
CA ALA A 313 -1.03 0.89 -20.37
C ALA A 313 -1.02 0.25 -18.97
N ILE A 314 -2.02 0.58 -18.13
CA ILE A 314 -2.13 0.01 -16.78
C ILE A 314 -2.50 -1.48 -16.84
N CYS A 315 -3.47 -1.86 -17.68
CA CYS A 315 -3.86 -3.26 -17.84
C CYS A 315 -2.70 -4.10 -18.37
N SER A 316 -1.97 -3.58 -19.36
CA SER A 316 -0.76 -4.20 -19.89
C SER A 316 0.34 -4.29 -18.84
N ALA A 317 0.47 -3.31 -17.95
CA ALA A 317 1.43 -3.37 -16.85
C ALA A 317 1.07 -4.45 -15.82
N ILE A 318 -0.22 -4.67 -15.54
CA ILE A 318 -0.68 -5.74 -14.63
C ILE A 318 -0.52 -7.11 -15.28
N ASP A 319 -0.94 -7.26 -16.54
CA ASP A 319 -0.73 -8.51 -17.30
C ASP A 319 0.76 -8.84 -17.40
N ALA A 320 1.60 -7.86 -17.71
CA ALA A 320 3.05 -8.02 -17.69
C ALA A 320 3.53 -8.48 -16.30
N ALA A 321 3.13 -7.82 -15.22
CA ALA A 321 3.53 -8.20 -13.87
C ALA A 321 3.16 -9.66 -13.55
N LEU A 322 1.93 -10.08 -13.87
CA LEU A 322 1.46 -11.45 -13.66
C LEU A 322 2.23 -12.48 -14.51
N ASN A 323 2.56 -12.14 -15.76
CA ASN A 323 3.38 -12.99 -16.62
C ASN A 323 4.81 -13.12 -16.11
N TRP A 324 5.39 -12.03 -15.61
CA TRP A 324 6.71 -12.05 -14.97
C TRP A 324 6.70 -12.88 -13.70
N ASP A 325 5.66 -12.78 -12.89
CA ASP A 325 5.51 -13.60 -11.70
C ASP A 325 5.36 -15.09 -12.05
N TYR A 326 4.67 -15.44 -13.14
CA TYR A 326 4.65 -16.81 -13.65
C TYR A 326 6.06 -17.31 -14.00
N LEU A 327 6.85 -16.50 -14.70
CA LEU A 327 8.24 -16.86 -15.01
C LEU A 327 9.09 -16.99 -13.73
N VAL A 328 8.96 -16.08 -12.79
CA VAL A 328 9.76 -16.08 -11.55
C VAL A 328 9.38 -17.23 -10.63
N TYR A 329 8.09 -17.49 -10.44
CA TYR A 329 7.60 -18.39 -9.39
C TYR A 329 7.21 -19.77 -9.88
N VAL A 330 6.87 -19.93 -11.16
CA VAL A 330 6.52 -21.24 -11.74
C VAL A 330 7.70 -21.78 -12.54
N THR A 331 8.16 -21.09 -13.59
CA THR A 331 9.21 -21.66 -14.44
C THR A 331 10.57 -21.70 -13.73
N ARG A 332 10.86 -20.71 -12.88
CA ARG A 332 12.09 -20.62 -12.09
C ARG A 332 11.95 -21.06 -10.63
N GLN A 333 10.93 -21.85 -10.29
CA GLN A 333 10.69 -22.26 -8.89
C GLN A 333 11.92 -22.93 -8.23
N LYS A 334 12.70 -23.68 -9.01
CA LYS A 334 13.90 -24.40 -8.56
C LYS A 334 15.14 -23.51 -8.42
N VAL A 335 15.11 -22.29 -8.95
CA VAL A 335 16.26 -21.39 -8.92
C VAL A 335 16.40 -20.78 -7.53
N LYS A 336 17.57 -21.01 -6.91
CA LYS A 336 17.90 -20.45 -5.60
C LYS A 336 18.53 -19.08 -5.78
N VAL A 337 18.03 -18.11 -5.03
CA VAL A 337 18.67 -16.79 -4.91
C VAL A 337 19.42 -16.66 -3.60
N SER A 338 20.61 -16.05 -3.65
CA SER A 338 21.34 -15.67 -2.45
C SER A 338 20.67 -14.48 -1.76
N MET A 339 20.26 -14.69 -0.51
CA MET A 339 19.82 -13.64 0.41
C MET A 339 20.94 -13.24 1.40
N CYS A 340 22.16 -13.72 1.20
CA CYS A 340 23.27 -13.40 2.08
C CYS A 340 23.73 -11.97 1.84
N SER A 341 23.94 -11.17 2.88
CA SER A 341 24.47 -9.81 2.78
C SER A 341 25.99 -9.77 2.84
N ASN A 342 26.66 -10.87 3.25
CA ASN A 342 28.12 -10.95 3.25
C ASN A 342 28.67 -10.89 1.82
N LEU A 343 29.46 -9.85 1.52
CA LEU A 343 30.05 -9.62 0.20
C LEU A 343 31.15 -10.63 -0.15
N LYS A 344 31.74 -11.28 0.85
CA LYS A 344 32.78 -12.31 0.70
C LYS A 344 32.21 -13.72 0.58
N HIS A 345 30.88 -13.87 0.54
CA HIS A 345 30.24 -15.17 0.45
C HIS A 345 30.79 -15.94 -0.76
N PRO A 346 31.50 -17.07 -0.56
CA PRO A 346 32.07 -17.82 -1.66
C PRO A 346 30.94 -18.46 -2.46
N VAL A 347 30.84 -18.06 -3.71
CA VAL A 347 29.85 -18.60 -4.68
C VAL A 347 30.07 -20.10 -4.92
N GLU A 348 31.28 -20.59 -4.68
CA GLU A 348 31.70 -21.98 -4.94
C GLU A 348 31.33 -22.97 -3.83
N ARG A 349 30.84 -22.53 -2.66
CA ARG A 349 30.28 -23.46 -1.67
C ARG A 349 28.93 -23.95 -2.21
N GLY A 350 29.02 -24.99 -3.04
CA GLY A 350 27.91 -25.70 -3.67
C GLY A 350 26.70 -25.76 -2.74
N GLY A 351 25.56 -25.34 -3.29
CA GLY A 351 24.41 -24.94 -2.50
C GLY A 351 24.02 -25.97 -1.45
N HIS A 352 23.79 -25.48 -0.23
CA HIS A 352 22.99 -26.20 0.75
C HIS A 352 21.71 -26.73 0.07
N GLU A 353 21.44 -28.04 0.16
CA GLU A 353 20.24 -28.67 -0.40
C GLU A 353 18.95 -28.07 0.20
N VAL A 354 17.83 -28.15 -0.54
CA VAL A 354 17.08 -26.97 -0.99
C VAL A 354 15.91 -26.50 -0.10
N ASP A 355 15.23 -27.34 0.66
CA ASP A 355 13.98 -26.89 1.30
C ASP A 355 14.15 -26.33 2.72
N GLU A 356 15.21 -26.71 3.43
CA GLU A 356 15.46 -26.21 4.79
C GLU A 356 16.16 -24.84 4.80
N TYR A 357 16.76 -24.43 3.68
CA TYR A 357 17.63 -23.26 3.56
C TYR A 357 16.93 -21.91 3.87
N TYR A 358 15.63 -21.79 3.60
CA TYR A 358 14.90 -20.56 3.91
C TYR A 358 14.55 -20.43 5.38
N HIS A 359 14.34 -21.56 6.06
CA HIS A 359 14.14 -21.57 7.50
C HIS A 359 15.44 -21.33 8.28
N SER A 360 16.60 -21.51 7.62
CA SER A 360 17.91 -21.32 8.22
C SER A 360 18.53 -19.93 8.02
N LEU A 361 17.89 -19.00 7.30
CA LEU A 361 18.42 -17.64 7.13
C LEU A 361 18.53 -16.94 8.47
N LYS A 362 19.76 -16.56 8.85
CA LYS A 362 20.06 -15.84 10.09
C LYS A 362 19.96 -14.36 9.83
N THR A 363 19.01 -13.70 10.47
CA THR A 363 18.90 -12.24 10.47
C THR A 363 19.71 -11.68 11.63
N CYS A 364 20.46 -10.59 11.41
CA CYS A 364 21.14 -9.92 12.53
C CYS A 364 20.13 -9.51 13.61
N THR A 365 20.33 -9.97 14.85
CA THR A 365 19.42 -9.71 15.97
C THR A 365 19.45 -8.26 16.45
N GLY A 366 20.50 -7.51 16.10
CA GLY A 366 20.63 -6.09 16.42
C GLY A 366 19.84 -5.21 15.46
N CYS A 367 20.18 -5.27 14.17
CA CYS A 367 19.59 -4.36 13.18
C CYS A 367 18.45 -4.94 12.35
N HIS A 368 18.30 -6.26 12.28
CA HIS A 368 17.41 -6.98 11.38
C HIS A 368 17.54 -6.67 9.87
N ALA A 369 18.43 -5.76 9.47
CA ALA A 369 18.51 -5.22 8.13
C ALA A 369 19.25 -6.14 7.15
N VAL A 370 20.24 -6.87 7.65
CA VAL A 370 21.08 -7.81 6.91
C VAL A 370 20.74 -9.26 7.28
N THR A 371 20.93 -10.14 6.30
CA THR A 371 20.59 -11.57 6.38
C THR A 371 21.79 -12.41 5.97
N TYR A 372 21.94 -13.58 6.57
CA TYR A 372 23.08 -14.47 6.36
C TYR A 372 22.61 -15.90 6.16
N CYS A 373 23.29 -16.62 5.28
CA CYS A 373 23.06 -18.06 5.08
C CYS A 373 23.59 -18.91 6.26
N SER A 374 24.56 -18.40 7.01
CA SER A 374 25.27 -19.13 8.06
C SER A 374 25.84 -18.20 9.14
N GLN A 375 26.30 -18.77 10.25
CA GLN A 375 26.93 -17.99 11.33
C GLN A 375 28.34 -17.54 10.95
N GLU A 376 29.02 -18.34 10.13
CA GLU A 376 30.34 -18.06 9.59
C GLU A 376 30.28 -16.80 8.72
N CYS A 377 29.29 -16.70 7.83
CA CYS A 377 29.10 -15.52 6.99
C CYS A 377 28.69 -14.29 7.81
N GLN A 378 27.92 -14.46 8.88
CA GLN A 378 27.61 -13.36 9.79
C GLN A 378 28.88 -12.86 10.50
N LYS A 379 29.72 -13.76 11.01
CA LYS A 379 30.96 -13.41 11.71
C LYS A 379 31.94 -12.67 10.79
N GLU A 380 32.12 -13.17 9.57
CA GLU A 380 33.01 -12.55 8.58
C GLU A 380 32.53 -11.15 8.16
N ASP A 381 31.23 -10.99 7.89
CA ASP A 381 30.65 -9.68 7.57
C ASP A 381 30.72 -8.74 8.78
N TRP A 382 30.54 -9.25 10.01
CA TRP A 382 30.69 -8.47 11.25
C TRP A 382 32.08 -7.87 11.40
N GLU A 383 33.12 -8.69 11.24
CA GLU A 383 34.52 -8.28 11.36
C GLU A 383 34.94 -7.30 10.26
N SER A 384 34.46 -7.51 9.03
CA SER A 384 34.84 -6.67 7.89
C SER A 384 34.08 -5.34 7.85
N LEU A 385 32.76 -5.37 7.99
CA LEU A 385 31.89 -4.26 7.61
C LEU A 385 30.74 -4.02 8.59
N HIS A 386 29.94 -5.04 8.92
CA HIS A 386 28.65 -4.89 9.55
C HIS A 386 28.71 -4.27 10.97
N SER A 387 29.75 -4.56 11.75
CA SER A 387 29.94 -3.95 13.07
C SER A 387 29.93 -2.42 13.04
N LYS A 388 30.37 -1.81 11.92
CA LYS A 388 30.47 -0.35 11.73
C LYS A 388 29.12 0.29 11.38
N GLU A 389 28.18 -0.48 10.83
CA GLU A 389 26.86 0.02 10.38
C GLU A 389 25.70 -0.48 11.27
N CYS A 390 25.88 -1.58 12.02
CA CYS A 390 24.81 -2.25 12.75
C CYS A 390 24.06 -1.30 13.70
N SER A 391 24.76 -0.41 14.40
CA SER A 391 24.13 0.52 15.35
C SER A 391 23.18 1.50 14.66
N VAL A 392 23.56 2.00 13.49
CA VAL A 392 22.77 2.95 12.70
C VAL A 392 21.61 2.23 12.01
N LEU A 393 21.86 1.06 11.44
CA LEU A 393 20.82 0.21 10.85
C LEU A 393 19.79 -0.26 11.90
N ALA A 394 20.23 -0.52 13.14
CA ALA A 394 19.32 -0.84 14.24
C ALA A 394 18.45 0.35 14.66
N MET A 395 18.94 1.58 14.50
CA MET A 395 18.09 2.76 14.66
C MET A 395 17.03 2.82 13.56
N GLU A 396 17.43 2.64 12.30
CA GLU A 396 16.52 2.62 11.15
C GLU A 396 15.44 1.53 11.32
N TYR A 397 15.83 0.32 11.71
CA TYR A 397 14.91 -0.77 12.02
C TYR A 397 13.89 -0.40 13.10
N ARG A 398 14.32 0.21 14.21
CA ARG A 398 13.40 0.61 15.28
C ARG A 398 12.40 1.66 14.82
N VAL A 399 12.85 2.65 14.04
CA VAL A 399 11.97 3.68 13.46
C VAL A 399 10.96 3.05 12.50
N GLN A 400 11.42 2.19 11.60
CA GLN A 400 10.54 1.52 10.65
C GLN A 400 9.57 0.55 11.33
N LYS A 401 10.02 -0.24 12.30
CA LYS A 401 9.16 -1.13 13.08
C LYS A 401 8.09 -0.36 13.85
N TYR A 402 8.45 0.79 14.44
CA TYR A 402 7.49 1.69 15.10
C TYR A 402 6.44 2.22 14.13
N ASN A 403 6.87 2.62 12.93
CA ASN A 403 5.99 3.03 11.83
C ASN A 403 5.34 1.84 11.09
N LYS A 404 5.53 0.62 11.60
CA LYS A 404 5.09 -0.67 11.04
C LYS A 404 5.52 -0.94 9.60
N SER A 405 6.51 -0.20 9.13
CA SER A 405 6.97 -0.12 7.76
C SER A 405 8.22 -0.94 7.50
N TRP A 406 8.45 -1.95 8.33
CA TRP A 406 9.60 -2.82 8.17
C TRP A 406 9.26 -3.91 7.16
N SER A 407 10.05 -4.02 6.09
CA SER A 407 9.83 -5.07 5.10
C SER A 407 10.18 -6.44 5.65
N SER A 408 9.29 -7.40 5.39
CA SER A 408 9.53 -8.78 5.76
C SER A 408 10.69 -9.39 4.94
N ILE A 409 11.37 -10.39 5.49
CA ILE A 409 12.39 -11.14 4.75
C ILE A 409 11.82 -11.79 3.49
N ARG A 410 10.54 -12.20 3.54
CA ARG A 410 9.82 -12.73 2.39
C ARG A 410 9.68 -11.70 1.28
N THR A 411 9.28 -10.48 1.61
CA THR A 411 9.19 -9.37 0.65
C THR A 411 10.55 -9.09 0.01
N LYS A 412 11.63 -9.01 0.80
CA LYS A 412 12.99 -8.81 0.28
C LYS A 412 13.39 -9.94 -0.66
N ARG A 413 13.07 -11.19 -0.33
CA ARG A 413 13.34 -12.35 -1.18
C ARG A 413 12.61 -12.28 -2.51
N ASP A 414 11.33 -11.94 -2.48
CA ASP A 414 10.52 -11.82 -3.70
C ASP A 414 11.11 -10.73 -4.63
N GLN A 415 11.61 -9.62 -4.07
CA GLN A 415 12.33 -8.59 -4.84
C GLN A 415 13.65 -9.09 -5.44
N VAL A 416 14.46 -9.83 -4.68
CA VAL A 416 15.73 -10.40 -5.16
C VAL A 416 15.48 -11.39 -6.29
N ARG A 417 14.48 -12.28 -6.15
CA ARG A 417 14.07 -13.24 -7.20
C ARG A 417 13.66 -12.55 -8.48
N LEU A 418 12.83 -11.52 -8.36
CA LEU A 418 12.35 -10.77 -9.49
C LEU A 418 13.50 -10.04 -10.22
N LEU A 419 14.41 -9.41 -9.48
CA LEU A 419 15.56 -8.74 -10.07
C LEU A 419 16.52 -9.72 -10.75
N GLU A 420 16.79 -10.88 -10.14
CA GLU A 420 17.62 -11.91 -10.78
C GLU A 420 16.97 -12.44 -12.06
N ALA A 421 15.67 -12.74 -12.04
CA ALA A 421 14.95 -13.19 -13.22
C ALA A 421 14.96 -12.12 -14.33
N ASN A 422 14.70 -10.86 -13.98
CA ASN A 422 14.77 -9.74 -14.93
C ASN A 422 16.17 -9.58 -15.53
N MET A 423 17.22 -9.78 -14.74
CA MET A 423 18.59 -9.76 -15.27
C MET A 423 18.82 -10.87 -16.29
N ASN A 424 18.43 -12.11 -15.98
CA ASN A 424 18.60 -13.23 -16.89
C ASN A 424 17.70 -13.16 -18.15
N LEU A 425 16.55 -12.50 -18.07
CA LEU A 425 15.59 -12.45 -19.17
C LEU A 425 15.69 -11.16 -20.01
N SER A 426 16.17 -10.05 -19.45
CA SER A 426 16.20 -8.75 -20.13
C SER A 426 17.60 -8.21 -20.40
N VAL A 427 18.61 -8.67 -19.66
CA VAL A 427 20.00 -8.26 -19.88
C VAL A 427 20.67 -9.39 -20.65
N GLY A 428 20.80 -9.22 -21.96
CA GLY A 428 21.54 -10.16 -22.82
C GLY A 428 22.99 -10.33 -22.36
N PRO A 429 23.75 -11.27 -22.95
CA PRO A 429 25.14 -11.51 -22.56
C PRO A 429 25.94 -10.20 -22.52
N LEU A 430 26.81 -10.08 -21.53
CA LEU A 430 27.73 -8.96 -21.51
C LEU A 430 28.60 -9.02 -22.76
N PRO A 431 28.73 -7.93 -23.53
CA PRO A 431 29.49 -7.97 -24.77
C PRO A 431 30.95 -8.33 -24.49
N GLU A 432 31.48 -9.25 -25.30
CA GLU A 432 32.89 -9.64 -25.29
C GLU A 432 33.74 -8.40 -25.51
N GLY A 433 34.51 -8.02 -24.49
CA GLY A 433 35.30 -6.79 -24.51
C GLY A 433 34.47 -5.53 -24.28
N ARG A 434 33.98 -5.33 -23.05
CA ARG A 434 33.33 -4.08 -22.56
C ARG A 434 34.11 -2.77 -22.88
N ARG A 435 35.36 -2.83 -23.34
CA ARG A 435 36.15 -1.66 -23.78
C ARG A 435 35.71 -1.05 -25.11
N LYS A 436 35.16 -1.81 -26.06
CA LYS A 436 34.91 -1.30 -27.43
C LYS A 436 33.44 -0.95 -27.71
N VAL A 437 32.49 -1.76 -27.25
CA VAL A 437 31.10 -1.75 -27.74
C VAL A 437 30.21 -0.69 -27.07
N TRP A 438 30.49 -0.29 -25.83
CA TRP A 438 29.59 0.63 -25.10
C TRP A 438 29.84 2.12 -25.37
N GLY A 439 30.97 2.47 -26.03
CA GLY A 439 31.15 3.81 -26.59
C GLY A 439 30.09 4.11 -27.67
N GLU A 440 29.67 3.10 -28.43
CA GLU A 440 28.71 3.22 -29.53
C GLU A 440 27.25 3.21 -29.02
N PHE A 441 26.92 2.38 -28.04
CA PHE A 441 25.57 2.33 -27.45
C PHE A 441 25.18 3.64 -26.73
N LEU A 442 26.15 4.32 -26.09
CA LEU A 442 25.94 5.63 -25.46
C LEU A 442 25.76 6.77 -26.49
N GLN A 443 26.43 6.71 -27.65
CA GLN A 443 26.28 7.69 -28.73
C GLN A 443 24.89 7.67 -29.37
N TRP A 444 24.24 6.50 -29.46
CA TRP A 444 22.88 6.39 -29.99
C TRP A 444 21.83 7.13 -29.13
N ARG A 445 22.04 7.24 -27.81
CA ARG A 445 21.10 7.94 -26.89
C ARG A 445 21.36 9.44 -26.74
N THR A 446 22.58 9.92 -26.95
CA THR A 446 22.91 11.35 -26.80
C THR A 446 22.32 12.23 -27.91
N HIS A 447 22.07 11.69 -29.09
CA HIS A 447 21.47 12.46 -30.20
C HIS A 447 20.00 12.86 -30.00
N SER A 448 19.32 12.37 -28.95
CA SER A 448 17.91 12.68 -28.69
C SER A 448 17.66 13.74 -27.60
N ALA A 449 18.70 14.27 -26.94
CA ALA A 449 18.52 15.05 -25.71
C ALA A 449 19.14 16.47 -25.68
N GLU A 450 19.81 16.93 -26.75
CA GLU A 450 20.51 18.22 -26.74
C GLU A 450 19.73 19.31 -27.50
N ALA A 451 18.82 20.00 -26.80
CA ALA A 451 18.29 21.29 -27.22
C ALA A 451 17.92 22.15 -25.99
N SER A 452 18.90 22.91 -25.47
CA SER A 452 18.76 24.29 -24.90
C SER A 452 19.93 24.66 -23.96
N THR A 453 20.41 25.90 -24.07
CA THR A 453 21.46 26.55 -23.24
C THR A 453 20.95 27.86 -22.64
N PRO A 454 21.43 28.26 -21.44
CA PRO A 454 21.81 29.69 -21.24
C PRO A 454 22.94 29.96 -20.20
N SER A 455 23.24 31.27 -20.02
CA SER A 455 24.45 31.99 -19.58
C SER A 455 24.52 32.46 -18.09
N THR A 456 25.40 33.43 -17.77
CA THR A 456 26.38 33.55 -16.64
C THR A 456 26.12 34.53 -15.45
N CYS A 457 26.99 34.42 -14.39
CA CYS A 457 27.39 35.36 -13.26
C CYS A 457 26.58 35.34 -11.92
N THR A 458 27.05 35.54 -10.66
CA THR A 458 28.34 35.72 -9.91
C THR A 458 28.10 35.45 -8.37
N ARG A 459 29.15 35.38 -7.53
CA ARG A 459 29.25 34.75 -6.17
C ARG A 459 28.98 35.62 -4.92
N SER A 460 28.69 34.96 -3.78
CA SER A 460 29.31 35.19 -2.45
C SER A 460 29.06 34.02 -1.45
N ALA A 461 29.87 33.91 -0.38
CA ALA A 461 30.16 32.70 0.43
C ALA A 461 29.80 32.82 1.94
N VAL A 462 29.46 31.71 2.64
CA VAL A 462 29.47 31.58 4.13
C VAL A 462 29.77 30.14 4.64
N ILE A 463 30.23 30.08 5.90
CA ILE A 463 30.96 29.11 6.75
C ILE A 463 30.10 27.96 7.37
N ARG A 464 30.73 26.81 7.71
CA ARG A 464 30.12 25.58 8.30
C ARG A 464 30.37 25.41 9.83
N ARG A 465 29.44 24.72 10.54
CA ARG A 465 29.61 24.13 11.90
C ARG A 465 29.06 22.68 12.00
N GLN A 466 29.50 21.91 13.00
CA GLN A 466 29.31 20.45 13.16
C GLN A 466 28.19 20.00 14.14
N PRO A 467 27.67 18.75 14.02
CA PRO A 467 26.56 18.20 14.82
C PRO A 467 26.93 17.56 16.18
N PRO A 468 25.95 17.33 17.08
CA PRO A 468 26.16 16.81 18.44
C PRO A 468 26.15 15.27 18.53
N LYS A 469 26.77 14.74 19.59
CA LYS A 469 26.95 13.30 19.88
C LYS A 469 25.89 12.76 20.85
N PHE A 470 25.52 11.48 20.72
CA PHE A 470 24.44 10.81 21.48
C PHE A 470 24.93 9.63 22.36
N ARG A 471 24.31 9.41 23.54
CA ARG A 471 24.42 8.19 24.40
C ARG A 471 23.02 7.70 24.85
N HIS A 472 22.93 6.40 25.17
CA HIS A 472 21.70 5.60 25.37
C HIS A 472 20.73 6.09 26.48
N ALA A 473 19.42 6.08 26.20
CA ALA A 473 18.35 6.40 27.17
C ALA A 473 17.31 5.27 27.34
N GLY A 474 16.82 5.08 28.58
CA GLY A 474 16.08 3.89 29.01
C GLY A 474 14.54 3.95 29.04
N SER A 475 13.91 5.13 29.19
CA SER A 475 12.44 5.24 29.32
C SER A 475 11.72 5.56 27.98
N SER A 476 10.42 5.25 27.89
CA SER A 476 9.56 5.61 26.73
C SER A 476 9.52 7.12 26.50
N GLU A 477 9.52 7.90 27.57
CA GLU A 477 9.55 9.36 27.56
C GLU A 477 10.91 9.90 27.07
N ALA A 478 12.01 9.31 27.51
CA ALA A 478 13.34 9.67 27.01
C ALA A 478 13.53 9.27 25.54
N ARG A 479 12.86 8.20 25.06
CA ARG A 479 12.82 7.85 23.63
C ARG A 479 12.01 8.87 22.83
N ARG A 480 10.90 9.38 23.38
CA ARG A 480 10.10 10.46 22.77
C ARG A 480 10.89 11.77 22.70
N GLU A 481 11.59 12.14 23.77
CA GLU A 481 12.44 13.33 23.80
C GLU A 481 13.64 13.22 22.82
N LEU A 482 14.29 12.06 22.76
CA LEU A 482 15.34 11.79 21.77
C LEU A 482 14.81 11.83 20.34
N TRP A 483 13.58 11.35 20.13
CA TRP A 483 12.90 11.42 18.84
C TRP A 483 12.61 12.88 18.45
N GLU A 484 12.10 13.69 19.37
CA GLU A 484 11.89 15.12 19.14
C GLU A 484 13.21 15.85 18.85
N LYS A 485 14.30 15.54 19.58
CA LYS A 485 15.65 16.08 19.29
C LYS A 485 16.21 15.65 17.95
N TYR A 486 15.98 14.40 17.54
CA TYR A 486 16.37 13.90 16.23
C TYR A 486 15.54 14.54 15.10
N LEU A 487 14.23 14.69 15.29
CA LEU A 487 13.35 15.40 14.36
C LEU A 487 13.75 16.88 14.25
N GLN A 488 14.03 17.56 15.36
CA GLN A 488 14.56 18.93 15.36
C GLN A 488 15.91 19.01 14.66
N TRP A 489 16.85 18.08 14.90
CA TRP A 489 18.12 18.02 14.16
C TRP A 489 17.89 17.81 12.65
N LYS A 490 16.93 16.95 12.26
CA LYS A 490 16.57 16.67 10.86
C LYS A 490 15.87 17.86 10.20
N VAL A 491 15.04 18.60 10.93
CA VAL A 491 14.34 19.82 10.48
C VAL A 491 15.30 20.99 10.38
N LEU A 492 16.19 21.20 11.35
CA LEU A 492 17.24 22.24 11.34
C LEU A 492 18.33 21.99 10.28
N ARG A 493 18.38 20.78 9.71
CA ARG A 493 19.18 20.42 8.54
C ARG A 493 18.41 20.27 7.25
N ARG A 494 17.08 20.47 7.23
CA ARG A 494 16.45 20.80 5.96
C ARG A 494 17.07 22.13 5.56
N PRO A 495 17.88 22.20 4.50
CA PRO A 495 18.26 23.52 4.01
C PRO A 495 16.93 24.26 3.76
N HIS A 496 16.82 25.52 4.22
CA HIS A 496 15.87 26.41 3.57
C HIS A 496 16.10 26.24 2.06
N PRO A 497 15.04 26.08 1.24
CA PRO A 497 15.23 26.04 -0.20
C PRO A 497 16.09 27.25 -0.53
N PRO A 498 17.31 27.07 -1.06
CA PRO A 498 18.14 28.21 -1.39
C PRO A 498 17.26 29.09 -2.27
N SER A 499 17.28 30.40 -2.02
CA SER A 499 16.84 31.36 -3.04
C SER A 499 17.59 30.97 -4.31
N ILE A 500 16.88 30.33 -5.26
CA ILE A 500 17.49 29.68 -6.42
C ILE A 500 17.91 30.80 -7.35
N SER A 501 19.14 31.26 -7.15
CA SER A 501 19.95 31.77 -8.25
C SER A 501 20.52 30.56 -8.98
N PRO A 502 20.48 30.50 -10.32
CA PRO A 502 20.95 29.34 -11.08
C PRO A 502 22.47 29.14 -10.92
N PRO A 503 22.98 27.89 -11.03
CA PRO A 503 24.37 27.57 -10.76
C PRO A 503 25.33 28.09 -11.84
N SER A 504 26.42 28.73 -11.41
CA SER A 504 27.59 29.07 -12.24
C SER A 504 28.27 27.79 -12.78
N THR A 505 28.44 27.72 -14.10
CA THR A 505 28.79 26.52 -14.89
C THR A 505 30.27 26.19 -15.05
N ALA A 506 31.18 26.81 -14.30
CA ALA A 506 32.58 26.36 -14.25
C ALA A 506 32.79 25.42 -13.07
N THR A 507 32.05 24.31 -13.02
CA THR A 507 32.42 23.19 -12.16
C THR A 507 33.71 22.63 -12.72
N ARG A 508 34.82 22.90 -12.01
CA ARG A 508 36.08 22.16 -12.16
C ARG A 508 35.69 20.68 -12.15
N ARG A 509 35.65 20.06 -13.33
CA ARG A 509 35.26 18.65 -13.49
C ARG A 509 36.20 17.90 -12.56
N GLN A 510 35.67 17.42 -11.43
CA GLN A 510 36.44 16.54 -10.59
C GLN A 510 36.80 15.35 -11.47
N PRO A 511 38.06 14.86 -11.42
CA PRO A 511 38.44 13.69 -12.18
C PRO A 511 37.43 12.58 -11.88
N PRO A 512 37.03 11.79 -12.90
CA PRO A 512 36.04 10.72 -12.71
C PRO A 512 36.51 9.83 -11.57
N LYS A 513 35.64 9.62 -10.59
CA LYS A 513 35.97 8.88 -9.37
C LYS A 513 36.05 7.38 -9.64
N PHE A 514 35.35 6.94 -10.68
CA PHE A 514 35.26 5.55 -11.11
C PHE A 514 35.89 5.40 -12.50
N ARG A 515 36.49 4.24 -12.80
CA ARG A 515 37.12 4.08 -14.13
C ARG A 515 36.03 3.95 -15.21
N PRO A 516 36.32 4.31 -16.46
CA PRO A 516 35.36 4.23 -17.55
C PRO A 516 34.71 2.85 -17.67
N GLY A 517 33.40 2.82 -17.96
CA GLY A 517 32.62 1.58 -18.10
C GLY A 517 32.05 1.01 -16.80
N SER A 518 32.23 1.66 -15.65
CA SER A 518 31.55 1.27 -14.41
C SER A 518 30.12 1.77 -14.37
N PHE A 519 29.18 0.86 -14.18
CA PHE A 519 27.76 1.19 -14.20
C PHE A 519 26.94 0.43 -13.17
N LEU A 520 25.77 0.98 -12.89
CA LEU A 520 24.69 0.38 -12.12
C LEU A 520 23.48 0.20 -13.04
N ILE A 521 22.93 -1.01 -13.08
CA ILE A 521 21.66 -1.28 -13.76
C ILE A 521 20.53 -1.00 -12.78
N VAL A 522 19.59 -0.14 -13.15
CA VAL A 522 18.45 0.22 -12.29
C VAL A 522 17.14 -0.24 -12.93
N PHE A 523 16.41 -1.06 -12.20
CA PHE A 523 15.02 -1.44 -12.48
C PHE A 523 14.10 -0.60 -11.60
N ASP A 524 13.20 0.16 -12.21
CA ASP A 524 12.31 1.06 -11.48
C ASP A 524 10.87 0.58 -11.57
N TYR A 525 10.35 0.05 -10.45
CA TYR A 525 9.01 -0.47 -10.27
C TYR A 525 8.06 0.57 -9.67
N LEU A 526 8.50 1.83 -9.53
CA LEU A 526 7.67 2.91 -9.00
C LEU A 526 6.77 3.55 -10.05
N ASN A 527 7.26 3.60 -11.29
CA ASN A 527 6.61 4.27 -12.41
C ASN A 527 5.81 3.27 -13.23
N VAL A 528 4.58 3.66 -13.56
CA VAL A 528 3.65 2.87 -14.37
C VAL A 528 4.27 2.71 -15.76
N GLY A 529 4.47 1.46 -16.20
CA GLY A 529 4.97 1.19 -17.54
C GLY A 529 6.22 0.31 -17.54
N TYR A 530 5.97 -0.98 -17.42
CA TYR A 530 6.85 -2.08 -17.80
C TYR A 530 8.12 -2.30 -16.99
N LEU A 531 8.37 -3.59 -16.74
CA LEU A 531 9.59 -4.16 -16.19
C LEU A 531 10.74 -4.07 -17.19
N THR A 532 11.09 -2.85 -17.56
CA THR A 532 12.23 -2.58 -18.42
C THR A 532 13.42 -2.18 -17.56
N VAL A 533 14.63 -2.48 -18.05
CA VAL A 533 15.84 -1.81 -17.56
C VAL A 533 15.63 -0.33 -17.82
N ASN A 534 15.16 0.38 -16.80
CA ASN A 534 14.71 1.75 -16.96
C ASN A 534 15.93 2.59 -17.35
N ARG A 535 17.07 2.37 -16.67
CA ARG A 535 18.32 3.11 -16.90
C ARG A 535 19.56 2.31 -16.53
N THR A 536 20.58 2.40 -17.38
CA THR A 536 21.97 2.11 -17.02
C THR A 536 22.64 3.41 -16.65
N TYR A 537 23.12 3.52 -15.42
CA TYR A 537 23.80 4.71 -14.92
C TYR A 537 25.30 4.46 -14.88
N SER A 538 26.12 5.39 -15.37
CA SER A 538 27.53 5.39 -14.96
C SER A 538 27.60 5.62 -13.45
N LEU A 539 28.57 5.00 -12.76
CA LEU A 539 28.68 5.17 -11.31
C LEU A 539 28.95 6.63 -10.91
N ASP A 540 29.67 7.38 -11.72
CA ASP A 540 29.84 8.83 -11.50
C ASP A 540 28.50 9.54 -11.52
N ARG A 541 27.67 9.28 -12.54
CA ARG A 541 26.33 9.88 -12.65
C ARG A 541 25.44 9.44 -11.49
N TYR A 542 25.44 8.16 -11.15
CA TYR A 542 24.65 7.64 -10.03
C TYR A 542 25.05 8.29 -8.70
N CYS A 543 26.35 8.38 -8.42
CA CYS A 543 26.85 9.03 -7.20
C CYS A 543 26.57 10.53 -7.17
N ASN A 544 26.62 11.21 -8.32
CA ASN A 544 26.35 12.64 -8.42
C ASN A 544 24.84 12.97 -8.32
N GLU A 545 23.97 12.20 -8.97
CA GLU A 545 22.52 12.42 -8.90
C GLU A 545 21.97 12.13 -7.50
N ASN A 546 22.56 11.17 -6.81
CA ASN A 546 22.16 10.80 -5.45
C ASN A 546 23.05 11.44 -4.39
N ILE A 547 23.85 12.46 -4.74
CA ILE A 547 24.94 12.97 -3.89
C ILE A 547 24.45 13.40 -2.49
N THR A 548 23.20 13.87 -2.37
CA THR A 548 22.59 14.21 -1.09
C THR A 548 22.42 12.98 -0.17
N ILE A 549 22.16 11.81 -0.74
CA ILE A 549 22.17 10.51 -0.04
C ILE A 549 23.61 10.12 0.33
N PHE A 550 24.57 10.38 -0.57
CA PHE A 550 25.99 10.06 -0.37
C PHE A 550 26.69 10.96 0.66
N GLU A 551 26.32 12.24 0.73
CA GLU A 551 26.90 13.26 1.62
C GLU A 551 26.16 13.37 2.96
N GLY A 552 24.88 13.00 3.00
CA GLY A 552 24.05 12.99 4.21
C GLY A 552 24.42 11.92 5.24
N GLY A 553 25.36 11.03 4.93
CA GLY A 553 25.78 9.94 5.81
C GLY A 553 24.76 8.81 5.87
N SER A 554 24.24 8.36 4.71
CA SER A 554 23.38 7.18 4.66
C SER A 554 24.05 6.00 5.39
N PRO A 555 23.33 5.28 6.26
CA PRO A 555 23.87 4.15 7.04
C PRO A 555 24.47 3.06 6.16
N TRP A 556 23.97 2.94 4.93
CA TRP A 556 24.34 1.94 3.93
C TRP A 556 25.58 2.31 3.12
N MET A 557 26.13 3.52 3.31
CA MET A 557 27.24 4.01 2.51
C MET A 557 28.50 3.15 2.56
N PRO A 558 28.96 2.65 3.74
CA PRO A 558 30.10 1.75 3.79
C PRO A 558 29.90 0.52 2.92
N ARG A 559 28.71 -0.10 2.99
CA ARG A 559 28.37 -1.29 2.21
C ARG A 559 28.27 -1.01 0.70
N ILE A 560 27.65 0.10 0.31
CA ILE A 560 27.57 0.50 -1.11
C ILE A 560 28.97 0.71 -1.68
N ARG A 561 29.89 1.35 -0.93
CA ARG A 561 31.28 1.53 -1.37
C ARG A 561 31.98 0.20 -1.56
N GLU A 562 31.80 -0.74 -0.65
CA GLU A 562 32.40 -2.07 -0.76
C GLU A 562 31.87 -2.84 -1.97
N CYS A 563 30.56 -2.72 -2.27
CA CYS A 563 29.98 -3.30 -3.49
C CYS A 563 30.60 -2.69 -4.76
N ILE A 564 30.81 -1.37 -4.76
CA ILE A 564 31.46 -0.67 -5.87
C ILE A 564 32.92 -1.13 -6.02
N THR A 565 33.68 -1.20 -4.93
CA THR A 565 35.06 -1.69 -4.94
C THR A 565 35.12 -3.11 -5.51
N LEU A 566 34.26 -4.02 -5.04
CA LEU A 566 34.21 -5.40 -5.52
C LEU A 566 33.91 -5.48 -7.03
N MET A 567 32.98 -4.66 -7.52
CA MET A 567 32.68 -4.55 -8.95
C MET A 567 33.86 -3.94 -9.75
N GLU A 568 34.55 -2.95 -9.18
CA GLU A 568 35.72 -2.31 -9.80
C GLU A 568 36.91 -3.25 -9.96
N GLU A 569 37.09 -4.14 -8.99
CA GLU A 569 38.14 -5.16 -8.98
C GLU A 569 37.84 -6.31 -9.94
N ASN A 570 36.55 -6.63 -10.16
CA ASN A 570 36.11 -7.82 -10.91
C ASN A 570 35.14 -7.44 -12.06
N ARG A 571 35.50 -6.42 -12.84
CA ARG A 571 34.59 -5.76 -13.80
C ARG A 571 33.96 -6.65 -14.84
N ASP A 572 34.64 -7.72 -15.24
CA ASP A 572 34.15 -8.62 -16.30
C ASP A 572 33.13 -9.62 -15.74
N GLU A 573 33.18 -9.90 -14.43
CA GLU A 573 32.36 -10.89 -13.75
C GLU A 573 31.29 -10.27 -12.86
N ILE A 574 31.53 -9.10 -12.28
CA ILE A 574 30.66 -8.51 -11.25
C ILE A 574 29.89 -7.32 -11.81
N LEU A 575 28.61 -7.27 -11.44
CA LEU A 575 27.68 -6.23 -11.79
C LEU A 575 26.94 -5.75 -10.54
N LEU A 576 26.58 -4.47 -10.54
CA LEU A 576 25.66 -3.90 -9.58
C LEU A 576 24.29 -3.71 -10.21
N VAL A 577 23.27 -4.15 -9.49
CA VAL A 577 21.88 -4.02 -9.89
C VAL A 577 21.10 -3.39 -8.73
N GLU A 578 20.19 -2.48 -9.04
CA GLU A 578 19.29 -1.90 -8.05
C GLU A 578 17.85 -1.94 -8.53
N GLY A 579 16.97 -2.54 -7.73
CA GLY A 579 15.53 -2.44 -7.89
C GLY A 579 14.95 -1.34 -7.00
N ARG A 580 14.08 -0.51 -7.56
CA ARG A 580 13.29 0.49 -6.82
C ARG A 580 11.84 0.02 -6.75
N PHE A 581 11.40 -0.33 -5.56
CA PHE A 581 10.08 -0.90 -5.32
C PHE A 581 9.22 0.08 -4.54
N ARG A 582 7.94 0.16 -4.85
CA ARG A 582 7.02 0.89 -3.98
C ARG A 582 6.88 0.11 -2.68
N PHE A 583 7.08 0.81 -1.56
CA PHE A 583 6.87 0.24 -0.24
C PHE A 583 5.48 0.57 0.29
N ASP A 584 5.10 1.84 0.14
CA ASP A 584 3.78 2.38 0.42
C ASP A 584 3.55 3.64 -0.43
N ALA A 585 2.60 4.47 -0.02
CA ALA A 585 2.23 5.71 -0.68
C ALA A 585 3.38 6.72 -0.84
N GLU A 586 4.30 6.75 0.12
CA GLU A 586 5.31 7.80 0.28
C GLU A 586 6.73 7.28 0.16
N ARG A 587 6.93 5.97 0.37
CA ARG A 587 8.25 5.36 0.51
C ARG A 587 8.58 4.39 -0.60
N THR A 588 9.87 4.41 -0.95
CA THR A 588 10.49 3.50 -1.90
C THR A 588 11.40 2.53 -1.12
N MET A 589 11.41 1.26 -1.49
CA MET A 589 12.48 0.35 -1.12
C MET A 589 13.48 0.23 -2.25
N PHE A 590 14.76 0.37 -1.92
CA PHE A 590 15.86 0.10 -2.83
C PHE A 590 16.48 -1.24 -2.45
N THR A 591 16.44 -2.20 -3.37
CA THR A 591 17.11 -3.49 -3.21
C THR A 591 18.31 -3.54 -4.13
N THR A 592 19.50 -3.54 -3.54
CA THR A 592 20.77 -3.59 -4.26
C THR A 592 21.29 -5.02 -4.27
N LEU A 593 21.67 -5.48 -5.44
CA LEU A 593 22.29 -6.78 -5.69
C LEU A 593 23.71 -6.59 -6.19
N VAL A 594 24.59 -7.45 -5.70
CA VAL A 594 25.87 -7.76 -6.33
C VAL A 594 25.69 -9.07 -7.06
N MET A 595 25.84 -9.06 -8.37
CA MET A 595 25.60 -10.23 -9.21
C MET A 595 26.87 -10.67 -9.92
N ARG A 596 27.03 -11.98 -10.07
CA ARG A 596 28.06 -12.59 -10.91
C ARG A 596 27.48 -12.89 -12.28
N TYR A 597 28.23 -12.55 -13.32
CA TYR A 597 28.03 -12.98 -14.68
C TYR A 597 28.86 -14.24 -14.97
N ASN A 598 28.21 -15.27 -15.50
CA ASN A 598 28.84 -16.46 -16.01
C ASN A 598 28.59 -16.54 -17.53
N PRO A 599 29.60 -16.27 -18.38
CA PRO A 599 29.44 -16.30 -19.84
C PRO A 599 29.09 -17.71 -20.37
N GLU A 600 29.53 -18.76 -19.66
CA GLU A 600 29.28 -20.16 -20.02
C GLU A 600 27.94 -20.68 -19.47
N GLY A 601 27.25 -19.88 -18.64
CA GLY A 601 25.94 -20.22 -18.12
C GLY A 601 24.88 -20.30 -19.23
N GLN A 602 23.91 -21.20 -19.06
CA GLN A 602 22.68 -21.17 -19.85
C GLN A 602 22.06 -19.78 -19.80
N GLU A 603 21.35 -19.37 -20.84
CA GLU A 603 20.81 -18.00 -20.97
C GLU A 603 20.03 -17.54 -19.74
N GLU A 604 19.25 -18.45 -19.15
CA GLU A 604 18.45 -18.21 -17.96
C GLU A 604 19.25 -18.25 -16.63
N HIS A 605 20.55 -18.51 -16.67
CA HIS A 605 21.44 -18.66 -15.53
C HIS A 605 22.77 -17.90 -15.67
N LYS A 606 22.85 -16.95 -16.62
CA LYS A 606 24.04 -16.11 -16.83
C LYS A 606 24.31 -15.18 -15.64
N TYR A 607 23.28 -14.77 -14.92
CA TYR A 607 23.41 -13.87 -13.78
C TYR A 607 22.95 -14.56 -12.50
N SER A 608 23.81 -14.55 -11.49
CA SER A 608 23.50 -15.10 -10.16
C SER A 608 23.75 -14.07 -9.07
N VAL A 609 22.87 -14.03 -8.07
CA VAL A 609 23.04 -13.12 -6.93
C VAL A 609 24.12 -13.64 -5.99
N ILE A 610 25.13 -12.83 -5.72
CA ILE A 610 26.17 -13.11 -4.71
C ILE A 610 25.72 -12.57 -3.36
N SER A 611 25.38 -11.28 -3.34
CA SER A 611 24.98 -10.55 -2.15
C SER A 611 23.81 -9.63 -2.43
N SER A 612 22.96 -9.45 -1.43
CA SER A 612 21.85 -8.52 -1.49
C SER A 612 21.64 -7.77 -0.17
N PHE A 613 21.16 -6.53 -0.29
CA PHE A 613 20.66 -5.76 0.83
C PHE A 613 19.54 -4.82 0.37
N THR A 614 18.66 -4.46 1.31
CA THR A 614 17.50 -3.60 1.05
C THR A 614 17.51 -2.42 2.02
N ARG A 615 17.30 -1.22 1.49
CA ARG A 615 17.19 0.03 2.26
C ARG A 615 15.89 0.76 1.91
N THR A 616 15.41 1.59 2.83
CA THR A 616 14.23 2.44 2.59
C THR A 616 14.66 3.84 2.19
N GLY A 617 13.94 4.40 1.23
CA GLY A 617 14.13 5.74 0.65
C GLY A 617 13.52 6.88 1.42
#